data_AF-A0A929VAN1-F1
#
_entry.id   AF-A0A929VAN1-F1
#
_cell.length_a   1.000
_cell.length_b   1.000
_cell.length_c   1.000
_cell.angle_alpha   90.00
_cell.angle_beta   90.00
_cell.angle_gamma   90.00
#
_symmetry.space_group_name_H-M   'P 1'
#
loop_
_entity.id
_entity.type
_entity.pdbx_description
1 polymer ?
#
loop_
_entity_poly.entity_id
_entity_poly.type
_entity_poly.pdbx_seq_one_letter_code
_entity_poly.pdbx_strand_id
1 'polypeptide(L)'
;MARLSMVMPPFTPDYSGAAAVLFDLNAVTVLHDASGCTGNYTLYDEPRWYGSRAAVFCSGLRRMDVILGEDDKLIARVLQAVKEREPELVALIASPVPMVIGTDVEGIAQEIEERTGLPSIGVNCNGTDYYDLGAFKAAKLLLSRFLDPSGKVVRGRVNILGALSMDYTEEEMNEICSLLHDAGYEVNTVFPRGYDTKQIRKMGEAQVNLAISRFGFLLARHLEKEVGTPYLCTVPVGKRGKERLLKGLKEVCESGKSQIILQEDGIGSTQTMRQQESVS
;
A
#
# COMPACT_ATOMS: atom_id res chain seq x y z
N MET A 1 -5.97 25.88 30.78
CA MET A 1 -4.60 25.48 30.39
C MET A 1 -4.72 24.45 29.28
N ALA A 2 -4.33 24.81 28.05
CA ALA A 2 -4.26 23.86 26.96
C ALA A 2 -3.23 22.78 27.33
N ARG A 3 -3.64 21.51 27.32
CA ARG A 3 -2.69 20.39 27.36
C ARG A 3 -1.89 20.46 26.06
N LEU A 4 -0.72 21.10 26.09
CA LEU A 4 0.31 20.86 25.10
C LEU A 4 0.56 19.35 25.14
N SER A 5 0.25 18.63 24.06
CA SER A 5 0.47 17.19 24.01
C SER A 5 1.97 16.90 24.15
N MET A 6 2.38 16.19 25.21
CA MET A 6 3.68 15.53 25.31
C MET A 6 3.65 14.13 24.66
N VAL A 7 2.82 13.95 23.64
CA VAL A 7 2.68 12.68 22.92
C VAL A 7 3.59 12.76 21.71
N MET A 8 4.35 11.69 21.44
CA MET A 8 5.14 11.54 20.21
C MET A 8 4.32 12.01 19.00
N PRO A 9 4.93 12.63 17.97
CA PRO A 9 4.21 13.00 16.76
C PRO A 9 3.39 11.80 16.27
N PRO A 10 2.16 12.03 15.79
CA PRO A 10 1.34 10.93 15.29
C PRO A 10 2.15 10.18 14.23
N PHE A 11 2.12 8.85 14.32
CA PHE A 11 2.67 7.99 13.27
C PHE A 11 2.11 8.41 11.91
N THR A 12 2.88 8.16 10.84
CA THR A 12 2.49 8.48 9.46
C THR A 12 1.04 8.06 9.20
N PRO A 13 0.21 8.98 8.66
CA PRO A 13 -1.23 8.76 8.51
C PRO A 13 -1.56 7.83 7.34
N ASP A 14 -2.80 7.33 7.34
CA ASP A 14 -3.32 6.43 6.30
C ASP A 14 -3.22 6.98 4.87
N TYR A 15 -3.50 8.26 4.64
CA TYR A 15 -3.37 8.86 3.31
C TYR A 15 -1.93 8.79 2.77
N SER A 16 -0.92 8.89 3.65
CA SER A 16 0.49 8.76 3.27
C SER A 16 0.82 7.32 2.89
N GLY A 17 0.29 6.33 3.63
CA GLY A 17 0.44 4.92 3.28
C GLY A 17 -0.27 4.56 1.98
N ALA A 18 -1.48 5.08 1.76
CA ALA A 18 -2.21 4.91 0.50
C ALA A 18 -1.44 5.49 -0.68
N ALA A 19 -0.93 6.71 -0.55
CA ALA A 19 -0.14 7.36 -1.59
C ALA A 19 1.18 6.63 -1.86
N ALA A 20 1.84 6.11 -0.82
CA ALA A 20 3.09 5.36 -0.95
C ALA A 20 2.95 4.08 -1.78
N VAL A 21 1.80 3.40 -1.70
CA VAL A 21 1.48 2.26 -2.57
C VAL A 21 1.43 2.71 -4.03
N LEU A 22 0.80 3.85 -4.30
CA LEU A 22 0.55 4.34 -5.66
C LEU A 22 1.77 5.01 -6.32
N PHE A 23 2.81 5.31 -5.54
CA PHE A 23 3.93 6.15 -5.95
C PHE A 23 4.70 5.62 -7.17
N ASP A 24 4.95 4.30 -7.24
CA ASP A 24 5.75 3.70 -8.32
C ASP A 24 4.93 3.43 -9.59
N LEU A 25 3.60 3.51 -9.50
CA LEU A 25 2.73 3.32 -10.65
C LEU A 25 2.74 4.55 -11.56
N ASN A 26 2.52 4.35 -12.86
CA ASN A 26 2.19 5.44 -13.78
C ASN A 26 0.75 5.91 -13.53
N ALA A 27 0.55 6.59 -12.39
CA ALA A 27 -0.75 7.03 -11.92
C ALA A 27 -0.77 8.56 -11.75
N VAL A 28 -1.89 9.19 -12.07
CA VAL A 28 -2.21 10.51 -11.52
C VAL A 28 -2.83 10.29 -10.15
N THR A 29 -2.07 10.59 -9.10
CA THR A 29 -2.50 10.44 -7.71
C THR A 29 -2.85 11.81 -7.15
N VAL A 30 -4.12 12.03 -6.81
CA VAL A 30 -4.61 13.29 -6.25
C VAL A 30 -4.95 13.09 -4.78
N LEU A 31 -4.24 13.79 -3.91
CA LEU A 31 -4.65 13.95 -2.52
C LEU A 31 -5.69 15.07 -2.45
N HIS A 32 -6.89 14.72 -2.04
CA HIS A 32 -7.97 15.68 -1.87
C HIS A 32 -7.79 16.44 -0.56
N ASP A 33 -6.98 17.49 -0.59
CA ASP A 33 -6.71 18.34 0.55
C ASP A 33 -6.49 19.82 0.16
N ALA A 34 -6.28 20.67 1.16
CA ALA A 34 -5.98 22.08 0.97
C ALA A 34 -4.52 22.34 0.56
N SER A 35 -3.60 21.43 0.94
CA SER A 35 -2.17 21.33 0.59
C SER A 35 -1.35 20.72 1.74
N GLY A 36 -1.84 20.79 2.98
CA GLY A 36 -1.09 20.36 4.16
C GLY A 36 -0.78 18.87 4.18
N CYS A 37 -1.74 18.02 3.82
CA CYS A 37 -1.55 16.57 3.75
C CYS A 37 -0.65 16.19 2.58
N THR A 38 -0.86 16.83 1.42
CA THR A 38 0.02 16.65 0.26
C THR A 38 1.46 17.06 0.59
N GLY A 39 1.65 18.19 1.26
CA GLY A 39 2.96 18.66 1.71
C GLY A 39 3.59 17.73 2.74
N ASN A 40 2.82 17.22 3.70
CA ASN A 40 3.33 16.27 4.68
C ASN A 40 3.83 14.98 4.02
N TYR A 41 3.00 14.40 3.14
CA TYR A 41 3.36 13.19 2.42
C TYR A 41 4.61 13.38 1.56
N THR A 42 4.60 14.38 0.68
CA THR A 42 5.69 14.57 -0.30
C THR A 42 7.01 15.02 0.33
N LEU A 43 6.99 15.81 1.41
CA LEU A 43 8.22 16.36 1.99
C LEU A 43 8.80 15.52 3.13
N TYR A 44 7.98 14.72 3.82
CA TYR A 44 8.40 14.03 5.05
C TYR A 44 8.18 12.52 4.98
N ASP A 45 7.01 12.06 4.54
CA ASP A 45 6.68 10.62 4.60
C ASP A 45 7.21 9.84 3.38
N GLU A 46 7.37 10.48 2.22
CA GLU A 46 7.83 9.82 0.99
C GLU A 46 9.30 10.13 0.68
N PRO A 47 10.26 9.30 1.13
CA PRO A 47 11.68 9.55 0.91
C PRO A 47 12.05 9.52 -0.59
N ARG A 48 11.24 8.86 -1.43
CA ARG A 48 11.46 8.78 -2.88
C ARG A 48 11.09 10.06 -3.62
N TRP A 49 10.41 11.02 -2.99
CA TRP A 49 9.85 12.20 -3.67
C TRP A 49 10.90 13.04 -4.41
N TYR A 50 12.06 13.28 -3.79
CA TYR A 50 13.11 14.12 -4.35
C TYR A 50 13.71 13.52 -5.62
N GLY A 51 13.58 14.24 -6.74
CA GLY A 51 14.04 13.78 -8.05
C GLY A 51 13.11 12.78 -8.74
N SER A 52 11.97 12.44 -8.11
CA SER A 52 10.96 11.59 -8.75
C SER A 52 10.18 12.31 -9.85
N ARG A 53 9.57 11.51 -10.71
CA ARG A 53 8.58 11.96 -11.72
C ARG A 53 7.16 11.59 -11.33
N ALA A 54 6.94 11.14 -10.08
CA ALA A 54 5.64 10.70 -9.59
C ALA A 54 4.61 11.83 -9.70
N ALA A 55 3.45 11.55 -10.26
CA ALA A 55 2.41 12.53 -10.52
C ALA A 55 1.45 12.64 -9.33
N VAL A 56 1.98 13.12 -8.19
CA VAL A 56 1.22 13.37 -6.95
C VAL A 56 0.78 14.84 -6.91
N PHE A 57 -0.53 15.07 -6.87
CA PHE A 57 -1.13 16.41 -6.89
C PHE A 57 -2.00 16.67 -5.66
N CYS A 58 -2.07 17.94 -5.29
CA CYS A 58 -3.04 18.46 -4.33
C CYS A 58 -4.28 18.94 -5.09
N SER A 59 -5.48 18.58 -4.60
CA SER A 59 -6.73 19.12 -5.16
C SER A 59 -6.88 20.64 -4.99
N GLY A 60 -6.23 21.21 -3.98
CA GLY A 60 -6.27 22.63 -3.64
C GLY A 60 -7.62 23.05 -3.07
N LEU A 61 -8.18 22.24 -2.17
CA LEU A 61 -9.48 22.42 -1.53
C LEU A 61 -9.51 23.73 -0.74
N ARG A 62 -10.41 24.64 -1.10
CA ARG A 62 -10.60 25.93 -0.40
C ARG A 62 -11.88 25.92 0.42
N ARG A 63 -11.98 26.88 1.35
CA ARG A 63 -13.17 27.04 2.21
C ARG A 63 -14.48 27.06 1.42
N MET A 64 -14.52 27.74 0.27
CA MET A 64 -15.75 27.81 -0.52
C MET A 64 -16.09 26.46 -1.18
N ASP A 65 -15.07 25.71 -1.60
CA ASP A 65 -15.23 24.37 -2.17
C ASP A 65 -15.83 23.41 -1.13
N VAL A 66 -15.39 23.53 0.14
CA VAL A 66 -15.90 22.77 1.29
C VAL A 66 -17.37 23.10 1.61
N ILE A 67 -17.77 24.37 1.45
CA ILE A 67 -19.13 24.82 1.77
C ILE A 67 -20.11 24.45 0.65
N LEU A 68 -19.69 24.59 -0.61
CA LEU A 68 -20.56 24.44 -1.77
C LEU A 68 -20.53 23.03 -2.38
N GLY A 69 -19.51 22.21 -2.11
CA GLY A 69 -19.36 20.90 -2.72
C GLY A 69 -18.98 21.00 -4.21
N GLU A 70 -17.81 21.59 -4.49
CA GLU A 70 -17.34 21.85 -5.87
C GLU A 70 -16.59 20.65 -6.48
N ASP A 71 -17.26 19.51 -6.59
CA ASP A 71 -16.65 18.27 -7.11
C ASP A 71 -16.34 18.36 -8.61
N ASP A 72 -17.18 19.02 -9.40
CA ASP A 72 -16.97 19.28 -10.84
C ASP A 72 -15.62 19.96 -11.12
N LYS A 73 -15.23 20.89 -10.23
CA LYS A 73 -13.96 21.61 -10.32
C LYS A 73 -12.78 20.69 -10.04
N LEU A 74 -12.89 19.78 -9.08
CA LEU A 74 -11.89 18.75 -8.83
C LEU A 74 -11.74 17.86 -10.06
N ILE A 75 -12.85 17.32 -10.57
CA ILE A 75 -12.85 16.43 -11.73
C ILE A 75 -12.24 17.12 -12.95
N ALA A 76 -12.62 18.37 -13.24
CA ALA A 76 -12.04 19.12 -14.35
C ALA A 76 -10.51 19.26 -14.26
N ARG A 77 -9.96 19.47 -13.06
CA ARG A 77 -8.50 19.53 -12.83
C ARG A 77 -7.84 18.17 -13.01
N VAL A 78 -8.47 17.11 -12.52
CA VAL A 78 -7.97 15.74 -12.73
C VAL A 78 -7.91 15.41 -14.21
N LEU A 79 -8.97 15.72 -14.97
CA LEU A 79 -9.01 15.52 -16.42
C LEU A 79 -7.90 16.28 -17.16
N GLN A 80 -7.58 17.50 -16.71
CA GLN A 80 -6.45 18.24 -17.23
C GLN A 80 -5.12 17.53 -16.93
N ALA A 81 -4.90 17.11 -15.69
CA ALA A 81 -3.70 16.38 -15.30
C ALA A 81 -3.53 15.07 -16.08
N VAL A 82 -4.63 14.34 -16.32
CA VAL A 82 -4.65 13.12 -17.14
C VAL A 82 -4.19 13.41 -18.57
N LYS A 83 -4.67 14.49 -19.20
CA LYS A 83 -4.23 14.90 -20.55
C LYS A 83 -2.75 15.26 -20.62
N GLU A 84 -2.21 15.87 -19.57
CA GLU A 84 -0.81 16.31 -19.54
C GLU A 84 0.18 15.20 -19.16
N ARG A 85 -0.28 14.20 -18.40
CA ARG A 85 0.58 13.15 -17.83
C ARG A 85 0.44 11.78 -18.48
N GLU A 86 -0.64 11.55 -19.23
CA GLU A 86 -0.92 10.27 -19.91
C GLU A 86 -0.74 9.03 -18.98
N PRO A 87 -1.43 8.99 -17.82
CA PRO A 87 -1.27 7.90 -16.86
C PRO A 87 -1.99 6.62 -17.30
N GLU A 88 -1.67 5.49 -16.67
CA GLU A 88 -2.39 4.22 -16.81
C GLU A 88 -3.59 4.10 -15.86
N LEU A 89 -3.61 4.85 -14.76
CA LEU A 89 -4.71 4.90 -13.81
C LEU A 89 -4.80 6.26 -13.10
N VAL A 90 -5.95 6.51 -12.49
CA VAL A 90 -6.15 7.66 -11.62
C VAL A 90 -6.46 7.19 -10.20
N ALA A 91 -5.89 7.85 -9.20
CA ALA A 91 -6.20 7.59 -7.81
C ALA A 91 -6.57 8.88 -7.10
N LEU A 92 -7.73 8.90 -6.44
CA LEU A 92 -8.18 10.00 -5.60
C LEU A 92 -8.12 9.55 -4.14
N ILE A 93 -7.33 10.21 -3.31
CA ILE A 93 -7.14 9.88 -1.90
C ILE A 93 -7.78 10.95 -1.04
N ALA A 94 -8.76 10.59 -0.21
CA ALA A 94 -9.31 11.52 0.77
C ALA A 94 -8.31 11.87 1.86
N SER A 95 -8.47 13.06 2.42
CA SER A 95 -7.75 13.51 3.61
C SER A 95 -8.77 13.81 4.74
N PRO A 96 -8.36 14.31 5.92
CA PRO A 96 -9.29 14.59 7.00
C PRO A 96 -10.46 15.50 6.60
N VAL A 97 -10.23 16.51 5.75
CA VAL A 97 -11.29 17.47 5.39
C VAL A 97 -12.39 16.83 4.53
N PRO A 98 -12.08 16.14 3.39
CA PRO A 98 -13.08 15.38 2.63
C PRO A 98 -13.85 14.36 3.45
N MET A 99 -13.18 13.68 4.39
CA MET A 99 -13.84 12.72 5.28
C MET A 99 -14.89 13.41 6.16
N VAL A 100 -14.54 14.53 6.79
CA VAL A 100 -15.45 15.28 7.69
C VAL A 100 -16.67 15.82 6.96
N ILE A 101 -16.52 16.27 5.71
CA ILE A 101 -17.65 16.77 4.91
C ILE A 101 -18.41 15.67 4.18
N GLY A 102 -17.95 14.43 4.25
CA GLY A 102 -18.60 13.29 3.60
C GLY A 102 -18.50 13.32 2.08
N THR A 103 -17.36 13.76 1.53
CA THR A 103 -17.11 13.70 0.08
C THR A 103 -17.22 12.26 -0.41
N ASP A 104 -18.00 12.02 -1.46
CA ASP A 104 -18.12 10.72 -2.11
C ASP A 104 -16.93 10.46 -3.04
N VAL A 105 -15.80 10.08 -2.45
CA VAL A 105 -14.54 9.84 -3.17
C VAL A 105 -14.68 8.70 -4.19
N GLU A 106 -15.49 7.68 -3.88
CA GLU A 106 -15.75 6.54 -4.75
C GLU A 106 -16.58 6.96 -5.96
N GLY A 107 -17.65 7.73 -5.74
CA GLY A 107 -18.46 8.30 -6.82
C GLY A 107 -17.68 9.23 -7.73
N ILE A 108 -16.85 10.12 -7.17
CA ILE A 108 -15.98 11.02 -7.96
C ILE A 108 -14.98 10.21 -8.79
N ALA A 109 -14.36 9.18 -8.21
CA ALA A 109 -13.45 8.31 -8.95
C ALA A 109 -14.18 7.59 -10.10
N GLN A 110 -15.40 7.12 -9.88
CA GLN A 110 -16.22 6.52 -10.93
C GLN A 110 -16.51 7.50 -12.07
N GLU A 111 -16.88 8.75 -11.76
CA GLU A 111 -17.12 9.76 -12.81
C GLU A 111 -15.84 10.07 -13.60
N ILE A 112 -14.69 10.15 -12.92
CA ILE A 112 -13.38 10.32 -13.60
C ILE A 112 -13.12 9.15 -14.56
N GLU A 113 -13.38 7.91 -14.14
CA GLU A 113 -13.24 6.71 -14.99
C GLU A 113 -14.15 6.78 -16.22
N GLU A 114 -15.42 7.14 -16.04
CA GLU A 114 -16.39 7.30 -17.15
C GLU A 114 -15.94 8.36 -18.16
N ARG A 115 -15.34 9.46 -17.68
CA ARG A 115 -14.92 10.59 -18.52
C ARG A 115 -13.55 10.42 -19.17
N THR A 116 -12.67 9.61 -18.58
CA THR A 116 -11.30 9.37 -19.08
C THR A 116 -11.14 8.05 -19.82
N GLY A 117 -11.96 7.05 -19.50
CA GLY A 117 -11.75 5.66 -19.89
C GLY A 117 -10.60 4.97 -19.15
N LEU A 118 -9.99 5.61 -18.14
CA LEU A 118 -8.90 5.05 -17.36
C LEU A 118 -9.43 4.47 -16.04
N PRO A 119 -8.94 3.30 -15.61
CA PRO A 119 -9.26 2.77 -14.28
C PRO A 119 -9.01 3.82 -13.21
N SER A 120 -10.03 4.12 -12.41
CA SER A 120 -9.94 5.12 -11.36
C SER A 120 -10.35 4.54 -10.02
N ILE A 121 -9.58 4.83 -8.98
CA ILE A 121 -9.85 4.35 -7.63
C ILE A 121 -9.99 5.53 -6.65
N GLY A 122 -11.01 5.44 -5.79
CA GLY A 122 -11.22 6.34 -4.67
C GLY A 122 -10.77 5.67 -3.38
N VAL A 123 -9.79 6.24 -2.67
CA VAL A 123 -9.28 5.72 -1.40
C VAL A 123 -9.80 6.57 -0.26
N ASN A 124 -10.71 5.98 0.52
CA ASN A 124 -11.30 6.61 1.70
C ASN A 124 -10.33 6.59 2.90
N CYS A 125 -9.54 7.64 3.00
CA CYS A 125 -8.63 7.90 4.12
C CYS A 125 -9.18 9.02 5.02
N ASN A 126 -8.89 8.92 6.32
CA ASN A 126 -9.38 9.85 7.34
C ASN A 126 -8.27 10.69 7.99
N GLY A 127 -7.00 10.35 7.74
CA GLY A 127 -5.81 10.97 8.33
C GLY A 127 -5.62 10.70 9.83
N THR A 128 -6.43 9.80 10.41
CA THR A 128 -6.32 9.37 11.81
C THR A 128 -5.91 7.90 11.95
N ASP A 129 -6.18 7.08 10.93
CA ASP A 129 -5.69 5.70 10.84
C ASP A 129 -4.18 5.68 10.53
N TYR A 130 -3.53 4.55 10.80
CA TYR A 130 -2.11 4.35 10.52
C TYR A 130 -1.84 4.07 9.04
N TYR A 131 -0.61 4.41 8.60
CA TYR A 131 -0.14 4.22 7.23
C TYR A 131 -0.33 2.79 6.70
N ASP A 132 -0.15 1.76 7.52
CA ASP A 132 -0.28 0.36 7.10
C ASP A 132 -1.72 0.03 6.69
N LEU A 133 -2.71 0.60 7.38
CA LEU A 133 -4.12 0.46 7.06
C LEU A 133 -4.47 1.22 5.77
N GLY A 134 -3.95 2.43 5.61
CA GLY A 134 -4.12 3.21 4.37
C GLY A 134 -3.50 2.54 3.16
N ALA A 135 -2.28 2.02 3.30
CA ALA A 135 -1.62 1.21 2.29
C ALA A 135 -2.46 -0.03 1.95
N PHE A 136 -3.01 -0.71 2.95
CA PHE A 136 -3.90 -1.86 2.73
C PHE A 136 -5.19 -1.48 1.99
N LYS A 137 -5.83 -0.35 2.32
CA LYS A 137 -7.03 0.16 1.60
C LYS A 137 -6.71 0.37 0.11
N ALA A 138 -5.61 1.07 -0.20
CA ALA A 138 -5.20 1.30 -1.59
C ALA A 138 -4.83 0.00 -2.32
N ALA A 139 -4.04 -0.86 -1.68
CA ALA A 139 -3.63 -2.15 -2.25
C ALA A 139 -4.82 -3.06 -2.55
N LYS A 140 -5.81 -3.12 -1.65
CA LYS A 140 -7.04 -3.89 -1.84
C LYS A 140 -7.81 -3.41 -3.07
N LEU A 141 -7.95 -2.10 -3.25
CA LEU A 141 -8.61 -1.53 -4.43
C LEU A 141 -7.86 -1.87 -5.72
N LEU A 142 -6.52 -1.78 -5.71
CA LEU A 142 -5.69 -2.19 -6.85
C LEU A 142 -5.85 -3.67 -7.18
N LEU A 143 -5.85 -4.55 -6.17
CA LEU A 143 -6.06 -5.98 -6.37
C LEU A 143 -7.46 -6.25 -6.95
N SER A 144 -8.51 -5.65 -6.40
CA SER A 144 -9.87 -5.81 -6.94
C SER A 144 -10.01 -5.38 -8.40
N ARG A 145 -9.19 -4.41 -8.86
CA ARG A 145 -9.22 -3.92 -10.24
C ARG A 145 -8.32 -4.68 -11.20
N PHE A 146 -7.15 -5.14 -10.74
CA PHE A 146 -6.10 -5.63 -11.62
C PHE A 146 -5.69 -7.08 -11.38
N LEU A 147 -5.95 -7.67 -10.22
CA LEU A 147 -5.56 -9.06 -9.96
C LEU A 147 -6.26 -10.00 -10.94
N ASP A 148 -5.50 -10.94 -11.54
CA ASP A 148 -6.08 -12.05 -12.29
C ASP A 148 -6.17 -13.28 -11.38
N PRO A 149 -7.37 -13.66 -10.90
CA PRO A 149 -7.55 -14.82 -10.04
C PRO A 149 -7.38 -16.16 -10.78
N SER A 150 -7.35 -16.14 -12.13
CA SER A 150 -7.20 -17.34 -12.95
C SER A 150 -5.73 -17.71 -13.23
N GLY A 151 -4.78 -16.91 -12.71
CA GLY A 151 -3.35 -17.16 -12.82
C GLY A 151 -2.97 -18.56 -12.33
N LYS A 152 -2.20 -19.29 -13.14
CA LYS A 152 -1.71 -20.61 -12.76
C LYS A 152 -0.52 -20.46 -11.81
N VAL A 153 -0.60 -21.11 -10.65
CA VAL A 153 0.49 -21.13 -9.67
C VAL A 153 1.76 -21.72 -10.29
N VAL A 154 2.86 -20.97 -10.23
CA VAL A 154 4.20 -21.37 -10.69
C VAL A 154 5.04 -21.80 -9.48
N ARG A 155 5.57 -23.02 -9.54
CA ARG A 155 6.41 -23.57 -8.47
C ARG A 155 7.71 -22.77 -8.33
N GLY A 156 8.09 -22.45 -7.09
CA GLY A 156 9.27 -21.66 -6.76
C GLY A 156 9.07 -20.15 -6.89
N ARG A 157 7.88 -19.70 -7.31
CA ARG A 157 7.58 -18.28 -7.50
C ARG A 157 7.05 -17.65 -6.21
N VAL A 158 7.59 -16.49 -5.83
CA VAL A 158 7.29 -15.80 -4.56
C VAL A 158 6.93 -14.34 -4.82
N ASN A 159 5.90 -13.84 -4.14
CA ASN A 159 5.70 -12.39 -4.01
C ASN A 159 6.28 -11.91 -2.68
N ILE A 160 7.00 -10.79 -2.67
CA ILE A 160 7.36 -10.09 -1.44
C ILE A 160 6.32 -9.01 -1.19
N LEU A 161 5.64 -9.05 -0.05
CA LEU A 161 4.55 -8.14 0.31
C LEU A 161 4.94 -7.30 1.52
N GLY A 162 4.75 -5.98 1.42
CA GLY A 162 4.97 -5.06 2.52
C GLY A 162 6.21 -4.16 2.38
N ALA A 163 6.76 -4.02 1.18
CA ALA A 163 8.02 -3.34 0.90
C ALA A 163 7.88 -1.80 0.79
N LEU A 164 7.13 -1.17 1.69
CA LEU A 164 6.94 0.29 1.71
C LEU A 164 8.29 1.01 1.89
N SER A 165 8.47 2.14 1.22
CA SER A 165 9.69 2.98 1.31
C SER A 165 9.95 3.54 2.71
N MET A 166 8.91 3.62 3.54
CA MET A 166 8.98 4.03 4.95
C MET A 166 9.49 2.90 5.86
N ASP A 167 9.30 1.63 5.46
CA ASP A 167 9.65 0.46 6.28
C ASP A 167 11.02 -0.12 5.90
N TYR A 168 11.37 -0.07 4.60
CA TYR A 168 12.54 -0.74 4.03
C TYR A 168 13.33 0.16 3.09
N THR A 169 14.65 0.09 3.17
CA THR A 169 15.56 0.71 2.20
C THR A 169 15.67 -0.13 0.91
N GLU A 170 16.19 0.46 -0.16
CA GLU A 170 16.49 -0.31 -1.39
C GLU A 170 17.53 -1.40 -1.16
N GLU A 171 18.55 -1.12 -0.33
CA GLU A 171 19.61 -2.07 0.00
C GLU A 171 19.05 -3.30 0.73
N GLU A 172 18.19 -3.11 1.73
CA GLU A 172 17.53 -4.21 2.44
C GLU A 172 16.67 -5.05 1.50
N MET A 173 15.90 -4.41 0.60
CA MET A 173 15.08 -5.13 -0.37
C MET A 173 15.93 -5.92 -1.37
N ASN A 174 17.03 -5.36 -1.86
CA ASN A 174 17.97 -6.05 -2.74
C ASN A 174 18.62 -7.25 -2.05
N GLU A 175 18.93 -7.13 -0.76
CA GLU A 175 19.46 -8.24 0.04
C GLU A 175 18.43 -9.37 0.19
N ILE A 176 17.17 -9.04 0.49
CA ILE A 176 16.08 -10.05 0.59
C ILE A 176 15.87 -10.73 -0.77
N CYS A 177 15.85 -9.98 -1.87
CA CYS A 177 15.70 -10.55 -3.22
C CYS A 177 16.87 -11.47 -3.57
N SER A 178 18.10 -11.08 -3.26
CA SER A 178 19.30 -11.90 -3.50
C SER A 178 19.25 -13.19 -2.68
N LEU A 179 18.84 -13.11 -1.40
CA LEU A 179 18.67 -14.27 -0.54
C LEU A 179 17.65 -15.28 -1.11
N LEU A 180 16.54 -14.80 -1.66
CA LEU A 180 15.53 -15.66 -2.29
C LEU A 180 16.04 -16.30 -3.57
N HIS A 181 16.73 -15.53 -4.40
CA HIS A 181 17.35 -16.01 -5.64
C HIS A 181 18.40 -17.09 -5.37
N ASP A 182 19.28 -16.88 -4.40
CA ASP A 182 20.31 -17.85 -3.98
C ASP A 182 19.70 -19.15 -3.42
N ALA A 183 18.51 -19.05 -2.83
CA ALA A 183 17.73 -20.20 -2.37
C ALA A 183 16.90 -20.89 -3.48
N GLY A 184 16.97 -20.39 -4.73
CA GLY A 184 16.31 -20.96 -5.89
C GLY A 184 14.86 -20.52 -6.10
N TYR A 185 14.41 -19.44 -5.45
CA TYR A 185 13.10 -18.85 -5.67
C TYR A 185 13.14 -17.76 -6.75
N GLU A 186 12.08 -17.69 -7.54
CA GLU A 186 11.84 -16.62 -8.50
C GLU A 186 10.96 -15.54 -7.84
N VAL A 187 11.49 -14.32 -7.69
CA VAL A 187 10.70 -13.19 -7.19
C VAL A 187 9.82 -12.64 -8.32
N ASN A 188 8.50 -12.75 -8.17
CA ASN A 188 7.53 -12.28 -9.15
C ASN A 188 7.27 -10.78 -9.02
N THR A 189 6.97 -10.36 -7.80
CA THR A 189 6.60 -8.98 -7.47
C THR A 189 7.14 -8.62 -6.09
N VAL A 190 7.68 -7.41 -5.98
CA VAL A 190 7.98 -6.77 -4.70
C VAL A 190 6.94 -5.67 -4.51
N PHE A 191 5.96 -5.87 -3.64
CA PHE A 191 4.82 -4.96 -3.53
C PHE A 191 4.93 -4.07 -2.28
N PRO A 192 4.84 -2.73 -2.39
CA PRO A 192 4.56 -1.91 -3.57
C PRO A 192 5.84 -1.17 -4.02
N ARG A 193 6.82 -1.91 -4.56
CA ARG A 193 8.12 -1.35 -4.95
C ARG A 193 8.58 -1.80 -6.34
N GLY A 194 8.90 -0.84 -7.20
CA GLY A 194 9.41 -1.09 -8.54
C GLY A 194 8.44 -1.92 -9.36
N TYR A 195 7.14 -1.62 -9.26
CA TYR A 195 6.08 -2.46 -9.80
C TYR A 195 5.12 -1.74 -10.75
N ASP A 196 4.47 -2.52 -11.61
CA ASP A 196 3.45 -2.03 -12.55
C ASP A 196 2.12 -2.78 -12.44
N THR A 197 1.10 -2.32 -13.18
CA THR A 197 -0.23 -2.94 -13.21
C THR A 197 -0.21 -4.38 -13.75
N LYS A 198 0.79 -4.76 -14.55
CA LYS A 198 0.94 -6.12 -15.10
C LYS A 198 1.47 -7.09 -14.03
N GLN A 199 2.34 -6.63 -13.15
CA GLN A 199 2.79 -7.43 -12.00
C GLN A 199 1.67 -7.66 -10.99
N ILE A 200 0.75 -6.69 -10.80
CA ILE A 200 -0.45 -6.89 -9.97
C ILE A 200 -1.31 -8.02 -10.54
N ARG A 201 -1.53 -8.04 -11.86
CA ARG A 201 -2.25 -9.13 -12.55
C ARG A 201 -1.66 -10.50 -12.23
N LYS A 202 -0.33 -10.59 -12.21
CA LYS A 202 0.41 -11.84 -11.99
C LYS A 202 0.61 -12.22 -10.53
N MET A 203 0.11 -11.45 -9.56
CA MET A 203 0.31 -11.77 -8.14
C MET A 203 -0.32 -13.12 -7.75
N GLY A 204 -1.40 -13.55 -8.43
CA GLY A 204 -2.02 -14.86 -8.22
C GLY A 204 -1.17 -16.06 -8.69
N GLU A 205 -0.12 -15.83 -9.48
CA GLU A 205 0.75 -16.90 -10.01
C GLU A 205 1.81 -17.37 -8.99
N ALA A 206 1.95 -16.70 -7.84
CA ALA A 206 2.92 -17.08 -6.82
C ALA A 206 2.52 -18.37 -6.10
N GLN A 207 3.52 -19.21 -5.79
CA GLN A 207 3.35 -20.37 -4.92
C GLN A 207 3.18 -19.95 -3.45
N VAL A 208 3.87 -18.89 -3.03
CA VAL A 208 3.81 -18.38 -1.65
C VAL A 208 3.99 -16.86 -1.63
N ASN A 209 3.30 -16.21 -0.70
CA ASN A 209 3.48 -14.81 -0.38
C ASN A 209 4.40 -14.64 0.84
N LEU A 210 5.50 -13.92 0.71
CA LEU A 210 6.36 -13.52 1.81
C LEU A 210 5.92 -12.15 2.34
N ALA A 211 5.26 -12.12 3.50
CA ALA A 211 4.87 -10.90 4.19
C ALA A 211 5.98 -10.43 5.14
N ILE A 212 6.55 -9.26 4.88
CA ILE A 212 7.68 -8.70 5.64
C ILE A 212 7.30 -7.52 6.55
N SER A 213 6.05 -7.04 6.50
CA SER A 213 5.55 -5.98 7.37
C SER A 213 4.09 -6.24 7.78
N ARG A 214 3.55 -5.42 8.68
CA ARG A 214 2.13 -5.50 9.07
C ARG A 214 1.21 -5.27 7.86
N PHE A 215 1.52 -4.28 7.02
CA PHE A 215 0.84 -4.07 5.74
C PHE A 215 0.95 -5.32 4.83
N GLY A 216 2.14 -5.88 4.70
CA GLY A 216 2.37 -7.11 3.93
C GLY A 216 1.55 -8.30 4.43
N PHE A 217 1.39 -8.43 5.75
CA PHE A 217 0.57 -9.47 6.38
C PHE A 217 -0.92 -9.30 6.07
N LEU A 218 -1.45 -8.07 6.19
CA LEU A 218 -2.84 -7.78 5.85
C LEU A 218 -3.11 -8.13 4.37
N LEU A 219 -2.19 -7.76 3.48
CA LEU A 219 -2.27 -8.06 2.05
C LEU A 219 -2.18 -9.56 1.77
N ALA A 220 -1.26 -10.27 2.43
CA ALA A 220 -1.10 -11.71 2.29
C ALA A 220 -2.35 -12.49 2.70
N ARG A 221 -2.98 -12.10 3.82
CA ARG A 221 -4.27 -12.68 4.25
C ARG A 221 -5.40 -12.40 3.29
N HIS A 222 -5.38 -11.24 2.62
CA HIS A 222 -6.36 -10.93 1.59
C HIS A 222 -6.16 -11.83 0.37
N LEU A 223 -4.92 -11.96 -0.14
CA LEU A 223 -4.61 -12.85 -1.26
C LEU A 223 -4.89 -14.33 -0.95
N GLU A 224 -4.62 -14.79 0.27
CA GLU A 224 -4.99 -16.14 0.69
C GLU A 224 -6.51 -16.37 0.57
N LYS A 225 -7.34 -15.38 0.91
CA LYS A 225 -8.80 -15.47 0.78
C LYS A 225 -9.28 -15.39 -0.67
N GLU A 226 -8.68 -14.52 -1.48
CA GLU A 226 -9.11 -14.26 -2.86
C GLU A 226 -8.64 -15.35 -3.85
N VAL A 227 -7.38 -15.78 -3.75
CA VAL A 227 -6.74 -16.69 -4.72
C VAL A 227 -6.13 -17.94 -4.09
N GLY A 228 -6.20 -18.10 -2.76
CA GLY A 228 -5.73 -19.32 -2.09
C GLY A 228 -4.21 -19.43 -1.92
N THR A 229 -3.44 -18.39 -2.28
CA THR A 229 -1.98 -18.42 -2.15
C THR A 229 -1.57 -18.37 -0.67
N PRO A 230 -0.88 -19.40 -0.14
CA PRO A 230 -0.44 -19.40 1.25
C PRO A 230 0.64 -18.34 1.49
N TYR A 231 0.88 -17.99 2.74
CA TYR A 231 1.86 -16.97 3.10
C TYR A 231 2.78 -17.37 4.26
N LEU A 232 3.98 -16.81 4.22
CA LEU A 232 4.88 -16.74 5.37
C LEU A 232 4.96 -15.29 5.85
N CYS A 233 4.56 -15.02 7.09
CA CYS A 233 4.79 -13.74 7.72
C CYS A 233 6.02 -13.80 8.62
N THR A 234 7.09 -13.09 8.27
CA THR A 234 8.31 -13.02 9.06
C THR A 234 9.14 -11.79 8.71
N VAL A 235 9.96 -11.34 9.65
CA VAL A 235 10.85 -10.18 9.46
C VAL A 235 12.29 -10.68 9.36
N PRO A 236 12.96 -10.55 8.19
CA PRO A 236 14.28 -11.15 7.95
C PRO A 236 15.45 -10.36 8.52
N VAL A 237 15.35 -9.92 9.78
CA VAL A 237 16.39 -9.12 10.43
C VAL A 237 17.51 -10.04 10.96
N GLY A 238 18.73 -9.72 10.52
CA GLY A 238 19.95 -10.43 10.92
C GLY A 238 20.03 -11.88 10.40
N LYS A 239 21.16 -12.54 10.70
CA LYS A 239 21.44 -13.90 10.20
C LYS A 239 20.37 -14.92 10.59
N ARG A 240 19.94 -14.91 11.86
CA ARG A 240 18.89 -15.83 12.35
C ARG A 240 17.53 -15.57 11.70
N GLY A 241 17.19 -14.31 11.42
CA GLY A 241 15.94 -13.96 10.73
C GLY A 241 15.94 -14.52 9.30
N LYS A 242 17.05 -14.40 8.59
CA LYS A 242 17.23 -14.94 7.23
C LYS A 242 17.14 -16.48 7.20
N GLU A 243 17.79 -17.16 8.15
CA GLU A 243 17.69 -18.63 8.29
C GLU A 243 16.24 -19.09 8.56
N ARG A 244 15.52 -18.37 9.43
CA ARG A 244 14.10 -18.65 9.72
C ARG A 244 13.21 -18.41 8.51
N LEU A 245 13.46 -17.35 7.75
CA LEU A 245 12.76 -17.06 6.50
C LEU A 245 12.91 -18.23 5.51
N LEU A 246 14.13 -18.70 5.25
CA LEU A 246 14.35 -19.77 4.27
C LEU A 246 13.72 -21.09 4.71
N LYS A 247 13.86 -21.44 6.00
CA LYS A 247 13.22 -22.64 6.56
C LYS A 247 11.69 -22.55 6.48
N GLY A 248 11.13 -21.42 6.91
CA GLY A 248 9.68 -21.18 6.89
C GLY A 248 9.11 -21.19 5.48
N LEU A 249 9.80 -20.60 4.49
CA LEU A 249 9.35 -20.61 3.10
C LEU A 249 9.27 -22.03 2.55
N LYS A 250 10.27 -22.86 2.86
CA LYS A 250 10.28 -24.26 2.44
C LYS A 250 9.09 -25.02 3.06
N GLU A 251 8.86 -24.86 4.36
CA GLU A 251 7.74 -25.51 5.06
C GLU A 251 6.37 -25.07 4.51
N VAL A 252 6.18 -23.78 4.23
CA VAL A 252 4.94 -23.27 3.62
C VAL A 252 4.77 -23.81 2.20
N CYS A 253 5.84 -23.84 1.39
CA CYS A 253 5.79 -24.39 0.03
C CYS A 253 5.46 -25.88 0.00
N GLU A 254 5.90 -26.66 0.99
CA GLU A 254 5.64 -28.10 1.10
C GLU A 254 4.26 -28.40 1.70
N SER A 255 3.86 -27.65 2.74
CA SER A 255 2.60 -27.90 3.46
C SER A 255 1.38 -27.24 2.82
N GLY A 256 1.58 -26.18 2.05
CA GLY A 256 0.50 -25.31 1.54
C GLY A 256 -0.25 -24.57 2.65
N LYS A 257 0.30 -24.49 3.87
CA LYS A 257 -0.34 -23.85 5.03
C LYS A 257 0.40 -22.59 5.42
N SER A 258 -0.35 -21.50 5.60
CA SER A 258 0.21 -20.23 6.02
C SER A 258 0.79 -20.26 7.43
N GLN A 259 1.86 -19.50 7.64
CA GLN A 259 2.60 -19.46 8.90
C GLN A 259 3.00 -18.03 9.28
N ILE A 260 3.14 -17.80 10.59
CA ILE A 260 3.65 -16.56 11.16
C ILE A 260 4.82 -16.92 12.08
N ILE A 261 6.01 -16.38 11.81
CA ILE A 261 7.21 -16.59 12.62
C ILE A 261 7.57 -15.26 13.28
N LEU A 262 7.31 -15.17 14.59
CA LEU A 262 7.68 -14.02 15.42
C LEU A 262 9.13 -14.15 15.91
N GLN A 263 9.82 -13.02 16.06
CA GLN A 263 11.13 -12.97 16.71
C GLN A 263 10.95 -13.23 18.22
N GLU A 264 11.35 -14.40 18.71
CA GLU A 264 11.27 -14.72 20.16
C GLU A 264 12.32 -14.00 21.02
N ASP A 265 13.30 -13.29 20.44
CA ASP A 265 14.42 -12.71 21.18
C ASP A 265 14.47 -11.17 21.05
N GLY A 266 13.56 -10.47 21.75
CA GLY A 266 13.57 -9.01 21.86
C GLY A 266 12.57 -8.49 22.90
N ILE A 267 13.10 -7.86 23.95
CA ILE A 267 12.46 -7.26 25.15
C ILE A 267 10.97 -6.91 24.97
N GLY A 268 10.08 -7.76 25.52
CA GLY A 268 8.66 -7.48 25.62
C GLY A 268 7.80 -8.73 25.48
N SER A 269 7.48 -9.36 26.61
CA SER A 269 6.57 -10.50 26.71
C SER A 269 5.32 -10.37 25.85
N THR A 270 5.07 -11.42 25.06
CA THR A 270 4.00 -11.68 24.08
C THR A 270 2.58 -11.70 24.68
N GLN A 271 2.15 -10.67 25.42
CA GLN A 271 0.81 -10.62 26.02
C GLN A 271 -0.11 -9.48 25.55
N THR A 272 0.37 -8.48 24.79
CA THR A 272 -0.47 -7.28 24.55
C THR A 272 -1.16 -7.21 23.17
N MET A 273 -0.94 -8.15 22.25
CA MET A 273 -1.56 -8.06 20.90
C MET A 273 -2.88 -8.82 20.70
N ARG A 274 -3.41 -9.53 21.72
CA ARG A 274 -4.72 -10.22 21.62
C ARG A 274 -5.94 -9.29 21.72
N GLN A 275 -5.79 -7.98 21.86
CA GLN A 275 -6.91 -7.05 22.11
C GLN A 275 -7.32 -6.15 20.92
N GLN A 276 -6.77 -6.33 19.72
CA GLN A 276 -7.21 -5.56 18.54
C GLN A 276 -7.90 -6.41 17.46
N GLU A 277 -8.44 -7.58 17.81
CA GLU A 277 -9.21 -8.45 16.90
C GLU A 277 -10.64 -7.98 16.61
N SER A 278 -11.03 -6.77 17.03
CA SER A 278 -12.37 -6.22 16.74
C SER A 278 -12.28 -4.84 16.10
N VAL A 279 -12.02 -4.82 14.78
CA VAL A 279 -12.51 -3.74 13.91
C VAL A 279 -13.19 -4.40 12.73
N SER A 280 -14.50 -4.57 12.89
CA SER A 280 -15.49 -4.75 11.83
C SER A 280 -15.57 -3.50 10.95
#